data_AF-A0A7S0GK67-F1
#
_entry.id   AF-A0A7S0GK67-F1
#
_cell.length_a   1.000
_cell.length_b   1.000
_cell.length_c   1.000
_cell.angle_alpha   90.00
_cell.angle_beta   90.00
_cell.angle_gamma   90.00
#
_symmetry.space_group_name_H-M   'P 1'
#
loop_
_entity.id
_entity.type
_entity.pdbx_description
1 polymer ?
#
loop_
_entity_poly.entity_id
_entity_poly.type
_entity_poly.pdbx_seq_one_letter_code
_entity_poly.pdbx_strand_id
1 'polypeptide(L)'
;MSGGTLATGLIQQETGSSAGIDPNHPFLLGGAPSSLVSAGRLREEDGKFSKSCFDESVNRWIGPFAMAEINNRVVRRSNALLGYGSEFRYTEVGVYRTENEAKKVSLRTRYPPPPSKIREMIEAGRLPQPGQGPSPKQRAKSRFQSTIVATNTVGDTLCGVVKGGECGYEETAKMAVEAGLALLLDSEACPGLITGGGFLTPSACMGHALIRRLQKAGITFKINGGDAKISGKDAVSQFYKDANEASKLKSRL
;
A
#
# COMPACT_ATOMS: atom_id res chain seq x y z
N MET A 1 11.57 -9.96 1.19
CA MET A 1 10.30 -10.70 1.03
C MET A 1 10.32 -11.84 2.03
N SER A 2 9.20 -12.12 2.71
CA SER A 2 9.09 -13.23 3.66
C SER A 2 8.65 -14.51 2.95
N GLY A 3 8.96 -15.68 3.50
CA GLY A 3 8.42 -16.94 2.98
C GLY A 3 6.92 -17.09 3.23
N GLY A 4 6.37 -16.43 4.26
CA GLY A 4 4.92 -16.35 4.48
C GLY A 4 4.21 -15.64 3.33
N THR A 5 4.74 -14.50 2.87
CA THR A 5 4.19 -13.77 1.71
C THR A 5 4.21 -14.63 0.45
N LEU A 6 5.28 -15.40 0.22
CA LEU A 6 5.37 -16.32 -0.91
C LEU A 6 4.36 -17.46 -0.80
N ALA A 7 4.20 -18.04 0.39
CA ALA A 7 3.24 -19.11 0.65
C ALA A 7 1.80 -18.64 0.42
N THR A 8 1.43 -17.44 0.90
CA THR A 8 0.11 -16.84 0.64
C THR A 8 -0.13 -16.63 -0.86
N GLY A 9 0.86 -16.09 -1.58
CA GLY A 9 0.75 -15.90 -3.04
C GLY A 9 0.58 -17.22 -3.80
N LEU A 10 1.30 -18.27 -3.38
CA LEU A 10 1.17 -19.62 -3.93
C LEU A 10 -0.24 -20.19 -3.72
N ILE A 11 -0.74 -20.15 -2.49
CA ILE A 11 -2.09 -20.62 -2.16
C ILE A 11 -3.12 -19.86 -3.00
N GLN A 12 -2.99 -18.53 -3.10
CA GLN A 12 -3.92 -17.71 -3.88
C GLN A 12 -3.93 -18.08 -5.37
N GLN A 13 -2.77 -18.46 -5.93
CA GLN A 13 -2.67 -18.90 -7.33
C GLN A 13 -3.28 -20.30 -7.54
N GLU A 14 -3.27 -21.16 -6.52
CA GLU A 14 -3.70 -22.55 -6.59
C GLU A 14 -5.16 -22.77 -6.26
N THR A 15 -5.66 -22.12 -5.21
CA THR A 15 -7.03 -22.35 -4.73
C THR A 15 -8.06 -21.72 -5.66
N GLY A 16 -7.66 -20.79 -6.52
CA GLY A 16 -8.59 -19.95 -7.26
C GLY A 16 -9.58 -19.24 -6.32
N SER A 17 -10.66 -18.71 -6.90
CA SER A 17 -11.72 -18.02 -6.17
C SER A 17 -12.59 -18.98 -5.36
N SER A 18 -13.08 -18.53 -4.20
CA SER A 18 -14.23 -19.15 -3.54
C SER A 18 -15.47 -19.12 -4.43
N ALA A 19 -16.30 -20.17 -4.39
CA ALA A 19 -17.48 -20.28 -5.23
C ALA A 19 -18.40 -19.04 -5.12
N GLY A 20 -18.66 -18.38 -6.26
CA GLY A 20 -19.58 -17.25 -6.37
C GLY A 20 -18.99 -15.85 -6.09
N ILE A 21 -17.69 -15.74 -5.76
CA ILE A 21 -17.04 -14.44 -5.52
C ILE A 21 -15.99 -14.21 -6.63
N ASP A 22 -16.07 -13.09 -7.34
CA ASP A 22 -14.97 -12.64 -8.20
C ASP A 22 -13.87 -11.98 -7.34
N PRO A 23 -12.72 -12.64 -7.15
CA PRO A 23 -11.64 -12.12 -6.33
C PRO A 23 -10.94 -10.94 -7.00
N ASN A 24 -11.21 -10.65 -8.28
CA ASN A 24 -10.69 -9.49 -8.99
C ASN A 24 -11.62 -8.28 -8.90
N HIS A 25 -12.80 -8.42 -8.29
CA HIS A 25 -13.75 -7.32 -8.18
C HIS A 25 -13.19 -6.21 -7.27
N PRO A 26 -12.95 -4.99 -7.78
CA PRO A 26 -12.23 -3.95 -7.04
C PRO A 26 -13.03 -3.40 -5.85
N PHE A 27 -14.35 -3.57 -5.86
CA PHE A 27 -15.25 -3.10 -4.79
C PHE A 27 -15.74 -4.23 -3.89
N LEU A 28 -15.07 -5.39 -3.86
CA LEU A 28 -15.52 -6.56 -3.09
C LEU A 28 -15.87 -6.26 -1.62
N LEU A 29 -15.17 -5.31 -0.97
CA LEU A 29 -15.46 -4.91 0.41
C LEU A 29 -16.39 -3.67 0.50
N GLY A 30 -16.35 -2.78 -0.49
CA GLY A 30 -17.00 -1.46 -0.41
C GLY A 30 -18.38 -1.36 -1.04
N GLY A 31 -18.75 -2.29 -1.92
CA GLY A 31 -19.86 -2.06 -2.86
C GLY A 31 -19.47 -1.04 -3.93
N ALA A 32 -19.94 -1.23 -5.16
CA ALA A 32 -19.67 -0.28 -6.23
C ALA A 32 -20.47 1.03 -5.98
N PRO A 33 -19.89 2.22 -6.24
CA PRO A 33 -20.62 3.48 -6.25
C PRO A 33 -21.89 3.36 -7.09
N SER A 34 -22.99 3.97 -6.63
CA SER A 34 -24.29 3.94 -7.33
C SER A 34 -24.18 4.37 -8.80
N SER A 35 -23.30 5.33 -9.09
CA SER A 35 -22.99 5.79 -10.45
C SER A 35 -22.38 4.70 -11.35
N LEU A 36 -21.53 3.82 -10.80
CA LEU A 36 -20.94 2.69 -11.53
C LEU A 36 -21.91 1.53 -11.67
N VAL A 37 -22.77 1.32 -10.66
CA VAL A 37 -23.87 0.35 -10.73
C VAL A 37 -24.86 0.75 -11.83
N SER A 38 -25.24 2.03 -11.91
CA SER A 38 -26.14 2.55 -12.95
C SER A 38 -25.52 2.55 -14.34
N ALA A 39 -24.19 2.74 -14.45
CA ALA A 39 -23.49 2.73 -15.73
C ALA A 39 -23.16 1.32 -16.25
N GLY A 40 -23.37 0.28 -15.42
CA GLY A 40 -23.08 -1.12 -15.77
C GLY A 40 -21.62 -1.43 -16.09
N ARG A 41 -20.68 -0.52 -15.80
CA ARG A 41 -19.25 -0.70 -16.09
C ARG A 41 -18.34 -0.01 -15.08
N LEU A 42 -17.23 -0.66 -14.77
CA LEU A 42 -16.13 -0.09 -13.97
C LEU A 42 -15.32 0.91 -14.82
N ARG A 43 -14.71 1.90 -14.17
CA ARG A 43 -13.73 2.80 -14.83
C ARG A 43 -12.41 2.05 -15.01
N GLU A 44 -11.59 2.39 -16.00
CA GLU A 44 -10.29 1.72 -16.23
C GLU A 44 -9.39 1.86 -15.00
N GLU A 45 -9.43 3.03 -14.36
CA GLU A 45 -8.67 3.39 -13.16
C GLU A 45 -9.18 2.68 -11.90
N ASP A 46 -10.37 2.05 -11.96
CA ASP A 46 -10.84 1.18 -10.89
C ASP A 46 -10.25 -0.23 -10.99
N GLY A 47 -9.65 -0.58 -12.12
CA GLY A 47 -9.01 -1.86 -12.35
C GLY A 47 -7.62 -2.00 -11.72
N LYS A 48 -7.04 -3.19 -11.90
CA LYS A 48 -5.66 -3.48 -11.50
C LYS A 48 -4.67 -2.73 -12.39
N PHE A 49 -3.83 -1.89 -11.79
CA PHE A 49 -2.69 -1.29 -12.50
C PHE A 49 -1.66 -2.36 -12.86
N SER A 50 -1.52 -2.68 -14.15
CA SER A 50 -0.66 -3.77 -14.65
C SER A 50 0.44 -3.30 -15.63
N LYS A 51 0.40 -2.04 -16.05
CA LYS A 51 1.35 -1.43 -17.01
C LYS A 51 2.56 -0.84 -16.28
N SER A 52 3.58 -0.41 -17.03
CA SER A 52 4.68 0.43 -16.53
C SER A 52 4.76 1.69 -17.39
N CYS A 53 4.93 2.85 -16.77
CA CYS A 53 5.09 4.13 -17.47
C CYS A 53 5.90 5.11 -16.63
N PHE A 54 6.31 6.21 -17.24
CA PHE A 54 6.86 7.34 -16.50
C PHE A 54 5.71 8.19 -15.95
N ASP A 55 5.79 8.57 -14.68
CA ASP A 55 4.80 9.41 -14.03
C ASP A 55 5.43 10.76 -13.67
N GLU A 56 4.89 11.83 -14.24
CA GLU A 56 5.39 13.18 -14.03
C GLU A 56 5.12 13.69 -12.61
N SER A 57 4.05 13.27 -11.93
CA SER A 57 3.71 13.75 -10.58
C SER A 57 4.76 13.38 -9.54
N VAL A 58 5.47 12.27 -9.76
CA VAL A 58 6.58 11.77 -8.94
C VAL A 58 7.94 11.79 -9.65
N ASN A 59 7.97 12.19 -10.93
CA ASN A 59 9.16 12.26 -11.78
C ASN A 59 9.98 10.94 -11.78
N ARG A 60 9.29 9.81 -11.90
CA ARG A 60 9.88 8.46 -11.83
C ARG A 60 9.10 7.45 -12.66
N TRP A 61 9.73 6.31 -12.91
CA TRP A 61 9.05 5.15 -13.48
C TRP A 61 8.15 4.50 -12.43
N ILE A 62 6.91 4.24 -12.80
CA ILE A 62 5.93 3.52 -11.99
C ILE A 62 5.57 2.18 -12.63
N GLY A 63 5.11 1.26 -11.80
CA GLY A 63 4.69 -0.07 -12.19
C GLY A 63 3.80 -0.70 -11.12
N PRO A 64 3.34 -1.95 -11.31
CA PRO A 64 2.43 -2.58 -10.36
C PRO A 64 3.04 -2.69 -8.98
N PHE A 65 2.21 -2.55 -7.96
CA PHE A 65 2.56 -2.83 -6.57
C PHE A 65 1.78 -4.05 -6.08
N ALA A 66 2.48 -5.02 -5.48
CA ALA A 66 1.91 -6.32 -5.17
C ALA A 66 0.70 -6.26 -4.23
N MET A 67 0.68 -5.31 -3.29
CA MET A 67 -0.42 -5.17 -2.33
C MET A 67 -1.54 -4.24 -2.80
N ALA A 68 -1.39 -3.58 -3.96
CA ALA A 68 -2.35 -2.58 -4.43
C ALA A 68 -3.77 -3.15 -4.53
N GLU A 69 -3.93 -4.38 -5.02
CA GLU A 69 -5.26 -5.00 -5.15
C GLU A 69 -5.96 -5.22 -3.79
N ILE A 70 -5.20 -5.49 -2.74
CA ILE A 70 -5.72 -5.69 -1.39
C ILE A 70 -6.04 -4.32 -0.79
N ASN A 71 -5.08 -3.38 -0.85
CA ASN A 71 -5.20 -2.05 -0.29
C ASN A 71 -6.35 -1.24 -0.92
N ASN A 72 -6.50 -1.31 -2.26
CA ASN A 72 -7.56 -0.62 -2.99
C ASN A 72 -8.95 -0.96 -2.45
N ARG A 73 -9.20 -2.23 -2.06
CA ARG A 73 -10.49 -2.65 -1.50
C ARG A 73 -10.75 -2.05 -0.14
N VAL A 74 -9.71 -1.93 0.70
CA VAL A 74 -9.79 -1.26 2.01
C VAL A 74 -10.04 0.23 1.84
N VAL A 75 -9.39 0.90 0.89
CA VAL A 75 -9.63 2.32 0.58
C VAL A 75 -11.05 2.52 0.06
N ARG A 76 -11.53 1.66 -0.85
CA ARG A 76 -12.90 1.71 -1.39
C ARG A 76 -13.96 1.43 -0.32
N ARG A 77 -13.72 0.48 0.60
CA ARG A 77 -14.56 0.28 1.79
C ARG A 77 -14.60 1.55 2.64
N SER A 78 -13.47 2.19 2.85
CA SER A 78 -13.39 3.45 3.61
C SER A 78 -14.21 4.54 2.93
N ASN A 79 -14.12 4.68 1.59
CA ASN A 79 -14.93 5.61 0.82
C ASN A 79 -16.43 5.30 0.97
N ALA A 80 -16.84 4.03 0.91
CA ALA A 80 -18.24 3.65 1.10
C ALA A 80 -18.78 3.98 2.50
N LEU A 81 -17.91 3.93 3.53
CA LEU A 81 -18.27 4.26 4.91
C LEU A 81 -18.23 5.77 5.21
N LEU A 82 -17.32 6.52 4.57
CA LEU A 82 -17.01 7.92 4.92
C LEU A 82 -17.39 8.95 3.85
N GLY A 83 -17.69 8.52 2.62
CA GLY A 83 -18.18 9.39 1.54
C GLY A 83 -17.16 10.38 0.97
N TYR A 84 -16.06 9.91 0.38
CA TYR A 84 -15.04 10.75 -0.26
C TYR A 84 -15.48 11.37 -1.61
N GLY A 85 -16.67 11.03 -2.09
CA GLY A 85 -17.27 11.56 -3.32
C GLY A 85 -17.44 10.51 -4.45
N SER A 86 -18.37 10.76 -5.37
CA SER A 86 -18.69 9.86 -6.48
C SER A 86 -17.56 9.75 -7.51
N GLU A 87 -16.80 10.83 -7.69
CA GLU A 87 -15.65 10.89 -8.60
C GLU A 87 -14.34 10.42 -7.97
N PHE A 88 -14.37 9.95 -6.72
CA PHE A 88 -13.15 9.48 -6.04
C PHE A 88 -12.51 8.31 -6.82
N ARG A 89 -11.22 8.47 -7.11
CA ARG A 89 -10.36 7.51 -7.79
C ARG A 89 -9.15 7.25 -6.92
N TYR A 90 -8.71 6.00 -6.86
CA TYR A 90 -7.54 5.59 -6.10
C TYR A 90 -6.78 4.51 -6.84
N THR A 91 -5.50 4.77 -7.03
CA THR A 91 -4.54 3.86 -7.67
C THR A 91 -3.29 3.82 -6.80
N GLU A 92 -2.80 2.62 -6.51
CA GLU A 92 -1.55 2.41 -5.80
C GLU A 92 -0.53 1.73 -6.71
N VAL A 93 0.67 2.31 -6.78
CA VAL A 93 1.73 1.90 -7.69
C VAL A 93 3.07 1.83 -6.98
N GLY A 94 3.96 0.99 -7.51
CA GLY A 94 5.35 0.95 -7.08
C GLY A 94 6.15 2.00 -7.83
N VAL A 95 7.09 2.66 -7.14
CA VAL A 95 8.03 3.60 -7.74
C VAL A 95 9.39 2.92 -7.94
N TYR A 96 9.92 2.99 -9.15
CA TYR A 96 11.12 2.28 -9.59
C TYR A 96 12.22 3.27 -10.01
N ARG A 97 13.49 2.87 -9.90
CA ARG A 97 14.62 3.74 -10.28
C ARG A 97 14.76 3.86 -11.78
N THR A 98 14.45 2.78 -12.50
CA THR A 98 14.65 2.69 -13.95
C THR A 98 13.43 2.13 -14.65
N GLU A 99 13.29 2.43 -15.94
CA GLU A 99 12.26 1.86 -16.80
C GLU A 99 12.31 0.33 -16.81
N ASN A 100 13.51 -0.23 -16.86
CA ASN A 100 13.71 -1.68 -16.94
C ASN A 100 13.23 -2.38 -15.66
N GLU A 101 13.45 -1.79 -14.49
CA GLU A 101 12.89 -2.31 -13.23
C GLU A 101 11.36 -2.33 -13.27
N ALA A 102 10.74 -1.22 -13.69
CA ALA A 102 9.28 -1.13 -13.80
C ALA A 102 8.73 -2.17 -14.79
N LYS A 103 9.32 -2.26 -15.99
CA LYS A 103 8.94 -3.25 -17.03
C LYS A 103 9.04 -4.69 -16.52
N LYS A 104 10.12 -5.04 -15.82
CA LYS A 104 10.29 -6.39 -15.24
C LYS A 104 9.20 -6.72 -14.23
N VAL A 105 8.81 -5.76 -13.38
CA VAL A 105 7.73 -6.00 -12.42
C VAL A 105 6.37 -6.09 -13.12
N SER A 106 6.11 -5.27 -14.13
CA SER A 106 4.89 -5.36 -14.95
C SER A 106 4.77 -6.72 -15.64
N LEU A 107 5.85 -7.20 -16.27
CA LEU A 107 5.88 -8.51 -16.92
C LEU A 107 5.61 -9.64 -15.93
N ARG A 108 6.26 -9.63 -14.76
CA ARG A 108 6.05 -10.63 -13.71
C ARG A 108 4.63 -10.58 -13.13
N THR A 109 4.02 -9.40 -13.09
CA THR A 109 2.64 -9.24 -12.61
C THR A 109 1.63 -9.76 -13.62
N ARG A 110 1.90 -9.60 -14.92
CA ARG A 110 1.05 -10.11 -16.01
C ARG A 110 1.24 -11.61 -16.25
N TYR A 111 2.47 -12.09 -16.10
CA TYR A 111 2.86 -13.47 -16.31
C TYR A 111 3.60 -13.97 -15.07
N PRO A 112 2.89 -14.26 -13.96
CA PRO A 112 3.52 -14.80 -12.76
C PRO A 112 4.12 -16.18 -13.06
N PRO A 113 5.26 -16.52 -12.43
CA PRO A 113 5.81 -17.87 -12.56
C PRO A 113 4.81 -18.92 -12.05
N PRO A 114 4.82 -20.14 -12.61
CA PRO A 114 3.93 -21.19 -12.13
C PRO A 114 4.28 -21.59 -10.69
N PRO A 115 3.29 -22.06 -9.89
CA PRO A 115 3.51 -22.43 -8.49
C PRO A 115 4.64 -23.45 -8.31
N SER A 116 4.75 -24.41 -9.23
CA SER A 116 5.80 -25.43 -9.25
C SER A 116 7.21 -24.83 -9.31
N LYS A 117 7.41 -23.77 -10.12
CA LYS A 117 8.73 -23.11 -10.25
C LYS A 117 9.10 -22.35 -8.99
N ILE A 118 8.14 -21.70 -8.34
CA ILE A 118 8.36 -21.02 -7.07
C ILE A 118 8.74 -22.04 -5.98
N ARG A 119 8.03 -23.19 -5.91
CA ARG A 119 8.36 -24.30 -4.99
C ARG A 119 9.76 -24.84 -5.20
N GLU A 120 10.14 -25.13 -6.44
CA GLU A 120 11.50 -25.57 -6.81
C GLU A 120 12.55 -24.56 -6.31
N MET A 121 12.29 -23.26 -6.45
CA MET A 121 13.20 -22.22 -5.96
C MET A 121 13.27 -22.14 -4.43
N ILE A 122 12.19 -22.46 -3.72
CA ILE A 122 12.18 -22.56 -2.25
C ILE A 122 12.98 -23.79 -1.80
N GLU A 123 12.75 -24.95 -2.43
CA GLU A 123 13.46 -26.21 -2.16
C GLU A 123 14.97 -26.09 -2.46
N ALA A 124 15.32 -25.39 -3.53
CA ALA A 124 16.71 -25.08 -3.89
C ALA A 124 17.36 -24.00 -3.00
N GLY A 125 16.67 -23.48 -1.97
CA GLY A 125 17.18 -22.46 -1.05
C GLY A 125 17.38 -21.08 -1.67
N ARG A 126 16.80 -20.81 -2.85
CA ARG A 126 16.89 -19.54 -3.57
C ARG A 126 15.82 -18.54 -3.14
N LEU A 127 14.74 -19.03 -2.51
CA LEU A 127 13.66 -18.25 -1.93
C LEU A 127 13.42 -18.69 -0.47
N PRO A 128 12.93 -17.78 0.40
CA PRO A 128 12.69 -18.11 1.81
C PRO A 128 11.53 -19.12 1.97
N GLN A 129 11.71 -20.09 2.88
CA GLN A 129 10.65 -21.01 3.29
C GLN A 129 9.63 -20.32 4.22
N PRO A 130 8.40 -20.86 4.37
CA PRO A 130 7.47 -20.40 5.41
C PRO A 130 8.14 -20.33 6.78
N GLY A 131 7.93 -19.22 7.50
CA GLY A 131 8.63 -18.94 8.76
C GLY A 131 10.02 -18.30 8.61
N GLN A 132 10.61 -18.29 7.41
CA GLN A 132 11.84 -17.57 7.12
C GLN A 132 11.58 -16.16 6.60
N GLY A 133 12.51 -15.26 6.91
CA GLY A 133 12.44 -13.85 6.57
C GLY A 133 13.81 -13.21 6.43
N PRO A 134 13.86 -11.93 6.02
CA PRO A 134 15.10 -11.17 6.07
C PRO A 134 15.67 -11.18 7.49
N SER A 135 17.00 -11.31 7.60
CA SER A 135 17.73 -11.23 8.87
C SER A 135 17.48 -9.89 9.57
N PRO A 136 17.67 -9.79 10.91
CA PRO A 136 17.55 -8.53 11.64
C PRO A 136 18.41 -7.41 11.04
N LYS A 137 19.62 -7.73 10.57
CA LYS A 137 20.52 -6.77 9.89
C LYS A 137 19.96 -6.27 8.56
N GLN A 138 19.26 -7.11 7.80
CA GLN A 138 18.57 -6.68 6.57
C GLN A 138 17.36 -5.81 6.89
N ARG A 139 16.55 -6.19 7.88
CA ARG A 139 15.37 -5.41 8.30
C ARG A 139 15.75 -4.03 8.84
N ALA A 140 16.79 -3.95 9.67
CA ALA A 140 17.30 -2.68 10.21
C ALA A 140 17.72 -1.67 9.13
N LYS A 141 18.01 -2.12 7.91
CA LYS A 141 18.38 -1.28 6.75
C LYS A 141 17.20 -0.89 5.86
N SER A 142 16.03 -1.49 6.06
CA SER A 142 14.85 -1.27 5.23
C SER A 142 13.99 -0.15 5.81
N ARG A 143 13.39 0.65 4.91
CA ARG A 143 12.50 1.77 5.24
C ARG A 143 11.37 1.78 4.23
N PHE A 144 10.22 2.32 4.62
CA PHE A 144 9.11 2.55 3.70
C PHE A 144 8.76 4.03 3.61
N GLN A 145 8.25 4.41 2.44
CA GLN A 145 7.58 5.68 2.23
C GLN A 145 6.39 5.47 1.30
N SER A 146 5.22 5.91 1.74
CA SER A 146 4.05 6.09 0.88
C SER A 146 3.94 7.57 0.54
N THR A 147 3.91 7.89 -0.75
CA THR A 147 3.70 9.25 -1.26
C THR A 147 2.32 9.28 -1.91
N ILE A 148 1.42 10.06 -1.32
CA ILE A 148 0.04 10.24 -1.79
C ILE A 148 0.01 11.53 -2.59
N VAL A 149 -0.27 11.45 -3.89
CA VAL A 149 -0.57 12.61 -4.72
C VAL A 149 -2.07 12.61 -4.96
N ALA A 150 -2.75 13.65 -4.50
CA ALA A 150 -4.19 13.82 -4.65
C ALA A 150 -4.47 15.04 -5.50
N THR A 151 -5.44 14.93 -6.42
CA THR A 151 -5.91 16.03 -7.25
C THR A 151 -7.42 16.11 -7.13
N ASN A 152 -7.98 17.30 -6.93
CA ASN A 152 -9.42 17.51 -6.90
C ASN A 152 -9.99 17.79 -8.32
N THR A 153 -11.31 17.96 -8.43
CA THR A 153 -11.99 18.17 -9.72
C THR A 153 -11.73 19.53 -10.36
N VAL A 154 -11.18 20.50 -9.62
CA VAL A 154 -10.81 21.83 -10.13
C VAL A 154 -9.32 21.98 -10.41
N GLY A 155 -8.53 20.91 -10.19
CA GLY A 155 -7.11 20.85 -10.53
C GLY A 155 -6.14 21.16 -9.37
N ASP A 156 -6.64 21.43 -8.16
CA ASP A 156 -5.76 21.62 -7.01
C ASP A 156 -5.09 20.29 -6.63
N THR A 157 -3.84 20.37 -6.22
CA THR A 157 -3.03 19.21 -5.85
C THR A 157 -2.59 19.27 -4.40
N LEU A 158 -2.55 18.10 -3.76
CA LEU A 158 -2.04 17.91 -2.40
C LEU A 158 -1.09 16.71 -2.38
N CYS A 159 -0.03 16.82 -1.58
CA CYS A 159 0.91 15.74 -1.36
C CYS A 159 0.92 15.34 0.12
N GLY A 160 0.71 14.06 0.37
CA GLY A 160 0.88 13.41 1.66
C GLY A 160 2.08 12.47 1.63
N VAL A 161 2.83 12.40 2.72
CA VAL A 161 3.97 11.48 2.86
C VAL A 161 3.87 10.76 4.20
N VAL A 162 3.85 9.44 4.15
CA VAL A 162 3.93 8.57 5.33
C VAL A 162 5.26 7.82 5.29
N LYS A 163 6.04 7.86 6.36
CA LYS A 163 7.36 7.19 6.44
C LYS A 163 7.51 6.39 7.72
N GLY A 164 8.28 5.31 7.64
CA GLY A 164 8.68 4.52 8.81
C GLY A 164 9.84 3.56 8.53
N GLY A 165 10.04 2.64 9.48
CA GLY A 165 10.99 1.54 9.44
C GLY A 165 10.69 0.45 8.40
N GLU A 166 10.99 -0.78 8.76
CA GLU A 166 10.72 -1.94 7.89
C GLU A 166 9.22 -2.27 7.89
N CYS A 167 8.61 -2.27 6.71
CA CYS A 167 7.15 -2.37 6.57
C CYS A 167 6.60 -3.78 6.79
N GLY A 168 7.35 -4.84 6.48
CA GLY A 168 6.84 -6.22 6.50
C GLY A 168 6.79 -6.89 7.88
N TYR A 169 7.46 -6.33 8.88
CA TYR A 169 7.65 -6.91 10.20
C TYR A 169 7.42 -5.84 11.27
N GLU A 170 8.44 -5.03 11.61
CA GLU A 170 8.41 -4.15 12.76
C GLU A 170 7.31 -3.08 12.66
N GLU A 171 7.16 -2.42 11.50
CA GLU A 171 6.12 -1.39 11.34
C GLU A 171 4.72 -1.98 11.21
N THR A 172 4.55 -3.16 10.58
CA THR A 172 3.24 -3.84 10.56
C THR A 172 2.81 -4.27 11.96
N ALA A 173 3.72 -4.87 12.74
CA ALA A 173 3.44 -5.25 14.12
C ALA A 173 3.09 -4.03 14.97
N LYS A 174 3.85 -2.94 14.82
CA LYS A 174 3.56 -1.66 15.45
C LYS A 174 2.17 -1.16 15.06
N MET A 175 1.84 -1.09 13.78
CA MET A 175 0.51 -0.65 13.33
C MET A 175 -0.63 -1.47 13.93
N ALA A 176 -0.47 -2.79 14.02
CA ALA A 176 -1.48 -3.67 14.61
C ALA A 176 -1.64 -3.45 16.13
N VAL A 177 -0.53 -3.35 16.86
CA VAL A 177 -0.55 -3.08 18.31
C VAL A 177 -1.13 -1.70 18.60
N GLU A 178 -0.70 -0.69 17.88
CA GLU A 178 -1.17 0.69 18.04
C GLU A 178 -2.66 0.83 17.67
N ALA A 179 -3.17 0.04 16.74
CA ALA A 179 -4.60 -0.07 16.47
C ALA A 179 -5.37 -0.67 17.64
N GLY A 180 -4.89 -1.78 18.22
CA GLY A 180 -5.50 -2.36 19.42
C GLY A 180 -5.50 -1.39 20.61
N LEU A 181 -4.39 -0.69 20.82
CA LEU A 181 -4.27 0.33 21.86
C LEU A 181 -5.17 1.54 21.61
N ALA A 182 -5.37 1.96 20.36
CA ALA A 182 -6.32 3.02 20.04
C ALA A 182 -7.75 2.63 20.45
N LEU A 183 -8.17 1.41 20.11
CA LEU A 183 -9.50 0.92 20.46
C LEU A 183 -9.70 0.77 21.98
N LEU A 184 -8.66 0.37 22.71
CA LEU A 184 -8.74 0.12 24.15
C LEU A 184 -8.61 1.39 24.99
N LEU A 185 -7.64 2.25 24.66
CA LEU A 185 -7.23 3.37 25.51
C LEU A 185 -7.73 4.72 25.00
N ASP A 186 -8.06 4.81 23.70
CA ASP A 186 -8.52 6.03 23.04
C ASP A 186 -9.95 5.82 22.47
N SER A 187 -10.77 4.98 23.12
CA SER A 187 -12.09 4.57 22.63
C SER A 187 -13.02 5.75 22.34
N GLU A 188 -13.04 6.75 23.22
CA GLU A 188 -13.82 7.99 23.08
C GLU A 188 -13.38 8.84 21.87
N ALA A 189 -12.18 8.61 21.35
CA ALA A 189 -11.66 9.29 20.17
C ALA A 189 -11.79 8.45 18.89
N CYS A 190 -12.39 7.25 18.96
CA CYS A 190 -12.59 6.34 17.83
C CYS A 190 -14.03 6.46 17.28
N PRO A 191 -14.25 7.14 16.13
CA PRO A 191 -15.59 7.39 15.60
C PRO A 191 -16.43 6.13 15.43
N GLY A 192 -15.81 5.03 14.98
CA GLY A 192 -16.51 3.77 14.73
C GLY A 192 -17.07 3.12 16.00
N LEU A 193 -16.47 3.39 17.17
CA LEU A 193 -16.98 2.89 18.44
C LEU A 193 -18.17 3.72 18.93
N ILE A 194 -18.16 5.02 18.65
CA ILE A 194 -19.27 5.93 18.96
C ILE A 194 -20.49 5.60 18.09
N THR A 195 -20.28 5.25 16.82
CA THR A 195 -21.36 4.94 15.87
C THR A 195 -21.87 3.49 15.93
N GLY A 196 -21.46 2.70 16.93
CA GLY A 196 -22.01 1.36 17.19
C GLY A 196 -21.23 0.17 16.61
N GLY A 197 -20.00 0.37 16.10
CA GLY A 197 -19.10 -0.70 15.68
C GLY A 197 -19.41 -1.34 14.33
N GLY A 198 -18.94 -2.57 14.12
CA GLY A 198 -19.14 -3.38 12.90
C GLY A 198 -17.87 -3.65 12.10
N PHE A 199 -18.04 -4.06 10.82
CA PHE A 199 -16.93 -4.31 9.91
C PHE A 199 -16.42 -3.00 9.29
N LEU A 200 -15.54 -2.34 10.03
CA LEU A 200 -15.01 -1.01 9.73
C LEU A 200 -13.54 -1.09 9.29
N THR A 201 -13.10 -0.08 8.54
CA THR A 201 -11.68 0.10 8.19
C THR A 201 -10.96 0.90 9.27
N PRO A 202 -9.62 0.89 9.34
CA PRO A 202 -8.88 1.70 10.30
C PRO A 202 -9.21 3.20 10.23
N SER A 203 -9.44 3.73 9.03
CA SER A 203 -9.84 5.13 8.82
C SER A 203 -11.24 5.43 9.35
N ALA A 204 -12.21 4.55 9.09
CA ALA A 204 -13.59 4.75 9.56
C ALA A 204 -13.75 4.46 11.06
N CYS A 205 -12.97 3.53 11.61
CA CYS A 205 -13.07 3.12 13.00
C CYS A 205 -12.30 4.05 13.95
N MET A 206 -11.00 4.24 13.69
CA MET A 206 -10.07 4.92 14.62
C MET A 206 -9.65 6.31 14.12
N GLY A 207 -9.63 6.52 12.80
CA GLY A 207 -9.32 7.82 12.19
C GLY A 207 -8.05 8.47 12.77
N HIS A 208 -8.20 9.72 13.25
CA HIS A 208 -7.08 10.50 13.80
C HIS A 208 -6.53 9.95 15.13
N ALA A 209 -7.29 9.14 15.89
CA ALA A 209 -6.76 8.51 17.10
C ALA A 209 -5.59 7.58 16.77
N LEU A 210 -5.77 6.73 15.75
CA LEU A 210 -4.70 5.87 15.27
C LEU A 210 -3.52 6.67 14.71
N ILE A 211 -3.77 7.73 13.93
CA ILE A 211 -2.68 8.56 13.38
C ILE A 211 -1.80 9.13 14.50
N ARG A 212 -2.39 9.70 15.55
CA ARG A 212 -1.64 10.27 16.69
C ARG A 212 -0.80 9.21 17.39
N ARG A 213 -1.33 8.00 17.56
CA ARG A 213 -0.62 6.86 18.13
C ARG A 213 0.57 6.44 17.29
N LEU A 214 0.36 6.23 16.00
CA LEU A 214 1.43 5.87 15.07
C LEU A 214 2.54 6.94 15.02
N GLN A 215 2.17 8.23 15.10
CA GLN A 215 3.15 9.33 15.24
C GLN A 215 3.99 9.20 16.51
N LYS A 216 3.36 8.96 17.67
CA LYS A 216 4.07 8.72 18.94
C LYS A 216 4.98 7.49 18.87
N ALA A 217 4.59 6.47 18.10
CA ALA A 217 5.36 5.26 17.88
C ALA A 217 6.42 5.38 16.75
N GLY A 218 6.64 6.59 16.21
CA GLY A 218 7.72 6.91 15.28
C GLY A 218 7.38 6.80 13.79
N ILE A 219 6.11 6.58 13.41
CA ILE A 219 5.66 6.69 12.02
C ILE A 219 5.36 8.15 11.70
N THR A 220 6.02 8.69 10.69
CA THR A 220 5.85 10.09 10.31
C THR A 220 4.69 10.25 9.33
N PHE A 221 3.82 11.21 9.58
CA PHE A 221 2.78 11.67 8.64
C PHE A 221 3.03 13.15 8.35
N LYS A 222 3.16 13.51 7.07
CA LYS A 222 3.28 14.89 6.61
C LYS A 222 2.26 15.12 5.50
N ILE A 223 1.58 16.25 5.54
CA ILE A 223 0.61 16.67 4.52
C ILE A 223 0.90 18.14 4.21
N ASN A 224 0.81 18.49 2.93
CA ASN A 224 0.96 19.87 2.49
C ASN A 224 -0.31 20.37 1.80
N GLY A 225 -0.92 21.40 2.38
CA GLY A 225 -1.91 22.25 1.71
C GLY A 225 -1.55 23.71 1.97
N GLY A 226 -1.36 24.51 0.91
CA GLY A 226 -0.90 25.90 0.99
C GLY A 226 0.60 26.07 1.30
N ASP A 227 1.27 26.97 0.55
CA ASP A 227 2.64 27.55 0.59
C ASP A 227 3.89 26.71 0.97
N ALA A 228 3.78 25.61 1.70
CA ALA A 228 4.85 24.64 1.89
C ALA A 228 4.89 23.67 0.69
N LYS A 229 5.97 23.72 -0.10
CA LYS A 229 6.15 22.91 -1.32
C LYS A 229 6.77 21.55 -0.99
N ILE A 230 5.97 20.55 -0.64
CA ILE A 230 6.36 19.13 -0.81
C ILE A 230 5.60 18.65 -2.02
N SER A 231 6.27 18.57 -3.17
CA SER A 231 5.70 17.90 -4.34
C SER A 231 5.94 16.39 -4.27
N GLY A 232 5.16 15.60 -5.01
CA GLY A 232 5.43 14.16 -5.17
C GLY A 232 6.85 13.91 -5.68
N LYS A 233 7.32 14.76 -6.61
CA LYS A 233 8.69 14.76 -7.15
C LYS A 233 9.74 14.93 -6.05
N ASP A 234 9.56 15.91 -5.17
CA ASP A 234 10.51 16.21 -4.10
C ASP A 234 10.51 15.11 -3.04
N ALA A 235 9.33 14.65 -2.64
CA ALA A 235 9.17 13.57 -1.65
C ALA A 235 9.87 12.28 -2.11
N VAL A 236 9.66 11.87 -3.36
CA VAL A 236 10.26 10.66 -3.94
C VAL A 236 11.76 10.87 -4.17
N SER A 237 12.18 12.04 -4.66
CA SER A 237 13.59 12.33 -4.87
C SER A 237 14.37 12.32 -3.56
N GLN A 238 13.81 12.91 -2.49
CA GLN A 238 14.44 12.90 -1.17
C GLN A 238 14.57 11.49 -0.61
N PHE A 239 13.53 10.65 -0.75
CA PHE A 239 13.61 9.24 -0.34
C PHE A 239 14.79 8.50 -0.96
N TYR A 240 15.01 8.67 -2.27
CA TYR A 240 16.14 8.04 -2.95
C TYR A 240 17.49 8.65 -2.57
N LYS A 241 17.56 9.96 -2.27
CA LYS A 241 18.79 10.59 -1.75
C LYS A 241 19.16 10.00 -0.39
N ASP A 242 18.21 9.98 0.55
CA ASP A 242 18.38 9.42 1.90
C ASP A 242 18.86 7.97 1.83
N ALA A 243 18.27 7.17 0.95
CA ALA A 243 18.65 5.77 0.74
C ALA A 243 20.08 5.62 0.19
N ASN A 244 20.50 6.50 -0.73
CA ASN A 244 21.83 6.46 -1.32
C ASN A 244 22.91 6.94 -0.33
N GLU A 245 22.63 7.98 0.45
CA GLU A 245 23.53 8.49 1.49
C GLU A 245 23.75 7.46 2.60
N ALA A 246 22.67 6.82 3.06
CA ALA A 246 22.75 5.74 4.04
C ALA A 246 23.57 4.53 3.52
N SER A 247 23.64 4.33 2.20
CA SER A 247 24.49 3.32 1.56
C SER A 247 25.96 3.76 1.53
N LYS A 248 26.23 5.01 1.13
CA LYS A 248 27.59 5.59 1.03
C LYS A 248 28.30 5.72 2.37
N LEU A 249 27.59 6.13 3.43
CA LEU A 249 28.18 6.26 4.77
C LEU A 249 28.72 4.93 5.29
N LYS A 250 28.16 3.81 4.80
CA LYS A 250 28.50 2.45 5.22
C LYS A 250 29.55 1.77 4.34
N SER A 251 29.87 2.30 3.15
CA SER A 251 31.01 1.84 2.36
C SER A 251 32.33 2.47 2.80
N ARG A 252 32.28 3.40 3.77
CA ARG A 252 33.41 4.13 4.33
C ARG A 252 33.79 3.67 5.75
N LEU A 253 33.02 2.76 6.33
CA LEU A 253 33.26 2.09 7.62
C LEU A 253 33.48 0.61 7.36
#